data_AF-A0A2P9H3J5-F1
#
_entry.id   AF-A0A2P9H3J5-F1
#
_cell.length_a   1.000
_cell.length_b   1.000
_cell.length_c   1.000
_cell.angle_alpha   90.00
_cell.angle_beta   90.00
_cell.angle_gamma   90.00
#
_symmetry.space_group_name_H-M   'P 1'
#
loop_
_entity.id
_entity.type
_entity.pdbx_description
1 polymer ?
#
loop_
_entity_poly.entity_id
_entity_poly.type
_entity_poly.pdbx_seq_one_letter_code
_entity_poly.pdbx_strand_id
1 'polypeptide(L)'
;MAKTRPTIGTDGLPLPILPPERDARVWARMVRVMFYTPGFLALLLIKAGEPTSFGITVELLMLSSAAAIVGGLFIGTQSTAAGADHSSKTGTWSGALVLELLAVVPFLCAIPALFHELANSHLLHATAPGAVDVSLGASELLPSAAILPFLLYQLAGFGTVQFVVPKPVNWAINIGIACLITASNTANREGAYFWERRFAGILVVAMVITVIYGVLRLRQMQTTYDAHYPPKSSE
;
A
#
# COMPACT_ATOMS: atom_id res chain seq x y z
N MET A 1 -12.11 20.55 -16.74
CA MET A 1 -13.27 20.75 -15.85
C MET A 1 -13.91 19.40 -15.58
N ALA A 2 -13.85 18.90 -14.34
CA ALA A 2 -14.54 17.66 -13.98
C ALA A 2 -16.05 17.93 -14.02
N LYS A 3 -16.74 17.34 -15.00
CA LYS A 3 -18.20 17.39 -15.08
C LYS A 3 -18.72 16.68 -13.82
N THR A 4 -19.49 17.38 -12.98
CA THR A 4 -20.00 16.82 -11.72
C THR A 4 -20.76 15.52 -12.03
N ARG A 5 -20.30 14.41 -11.43
CA ARG A 5 -20.92 13.10 -11.63
C ARG A 5 -22.33 13.12 -11.04
N PRO A 6 -23.35 12.59 -11.74
CA PRO A 6 -24.69 12.46 -11.18
C PRO A 6 -24.65 11.60 -9.92
N THR A 7 -25.46 12.00 -8.93
CA THR A 7 -25.61 11.34 -7.62
C THR A 7 -26.93 10.58 -7.49
N ILE A 8 -27.87 10.79 -8.41
CA ILE A 8 -29.18 10.13 -8.47
C ILE A 8 -29.28 9.40 -9.81
N GLY A 9 -29.74 8.15 -9.78
CA GLY A 9 -29.89 7.31 -10.95
C GLY A 9 -31.19 7.58 -11.71
N THR A 10 -31.35 6.93 -12.86
CA THR A 10 -32.60 6.98 -13.64
C THR A 10 -33.82 6.43 -12.92
N ASP A 11 -33.59 5.62 -11.88
CA ASP A 11 -34.58 5.02 -10.98
C ASP A 11 -34.95 5.93 -9.80
N GLY A 12 -34.33 7.10 -9.66
CA GLY A 12 -34.55 8.03 -8.54
C GLY A 12 -33.83 7.62 -7.25
N LEU A 13 -33.02 6.55 -7.26
CA LEU A 13 -32.23 6.10 -6.11
C LEU A 13 -30.82 6.71 -6.11
N PRO A 14 -30.15 6.80 -4.94
CA PRO A 14 -28.79 7.31 -4.88
C PRO A 14 -27.79 6.37 -5.57
N LEU A 15 -26.96 6.93 -6.45
CA LEU A 15 -25.86 6.20 -7.10
C LEU A 15 -24.69 5.99 -6.14
N PRO A 16 -23.93 4.90 -6.29
CA PRO A 16 -22.71 4.70 -5.51
C PRO A 16 -21.70 5.81 -5.79
N ILE A 17 -21.06 6.31 -4.73
CA ILE A 17 -20.02 7.34 -4.84
C ILE A 17 -18.72 6.67 -5.29
N LEU A 18 -18.41 6.80 -6.58
CA LEU A 18 -17.18 6.27 -7.16
C LEU A 18 -15.95 7.10 -6.76
N PRO A 19 -14.76 6.49 -6.62
CA PRO A 19 -13.54 7.26 -6.39
C PRO A 19 -13.30 8.29 -7.52
N PRO A 20 -12.58 9.38 -7.23
CA PRO A 20 -12.31 10.42 -8.22
C PRO A 20 -11.48 9.86 -9.37
N GLU A 21 -11.62 10.49 -10.55
CA GLU A 21 -10.72 10.19 -11.67
C GLU A 21 -9.32 10.66 -11.30
N ARG A 22 -8.36 9.75 -11.42
CA ARG A 22 -6.95 10.02 -11.16
C ARG A 22 -6.18 9.84 -12.47
N ASP A 23 -5.18 10.68 -12.69
CA ASP A 23 -4.32 10.56 -13.87
C ASP A 23 -3.48 9.28 -13.76
N ALA A 24 -3.78 8.29 -14.61
CA ALA A 24 -3.07 7.01 -14.68
C ALA A 24 -1.56 7.20 -14.95
N ARG A 25 -1.16 8.29 -15.62
CA ARG A 25 0.26 8.58 -15.90
C ARG A 25 1.03 8.89 -14.61
N VAL A 26 0.40 9.58 -13.66
CA VAL A 26 1.01 9.90 -12.36
C VAL A 26 1.20 8.62 -11.56
N TRP A 27 0.20 7.74 -11.53
CA TRP A 27 0.29 6.45 -10.86
C TRP A 27 1.31 5.51 -11.49
N ALA A 28 1.35 5.43 -12.82
CA ALA A 28 2.36 4.65 -13.53
C ALA A 28 3.80 5.14 -13.25
N ARG A 29 4.01 6.46 -13.06
CA ARG A 29 5.30 7.00 -12.61
C ARG A 29 5.64 6.58 -11.18
N MET A 30 4.68 6.61 -10.26
CA MET A 30 4.88 6.10 -8.88
C MET A 30 5.29 4.63 -8.87
N VAL A 31 4.65 3.78 -9.67
CA VAL A 31 5.01 2.36 -9.79
C VAL A 31 6.46 2.19 -10.25
N ARG A 32 6.91 2.98 -11.22
CA ARG A 32 8.31 2.96 -11.68
C ARG A 32 9.29 3.34 -10.56
N VAL A 33 8.99 4.37 -9.78
CA VAL A 33 9.82 4.78 -8.63
C VAL A 33 9.90 3.67 -7.59
N MET A 34 8.79 2.96 -7.33
CA MET A 34 8.76 1.80 -6.43
C MET A 34 9.52 0.58 -6.97
N PHE A 35 9.73 0.47 -8.28
CA PHE A 35 10.50 -0.63 -8.88
C PHE A 35 12.02 -0.42 -8.77
N TYR A 36 12.47 0.82 -8.95
CA TYR A 36 13.91 1.11 -8.98
C TYR A 36 14.56 1.26 -7.61
N THR A 37 13.81 1.68 -6.58
CA THR A 37 14.41 2.04 -5.28
C THR A 37 14.69 0.84 -4.36
N PRO A 38 13.77 -0.14 -4.16
CA PRO A 38 14.00 -1.30 -3.29
C PRO A 38 14.59 -2.52 -4.01
N GLY A 39 14.22 -2.76 -5.28
CA GLY A 39 14.68 -3.94 -6.03
C GLY A 39 16.19 -3.95 -6.28
N PHE A 40 16.79 -2.78 -6.46
CA PHE A 40 18.25 -2.64 -6.60
C PHE A 40 18.98 -2.85 -5.26
N LEU A 41 18.39 -2.39 -4.14
CA LEU A 41 18.92 -2.63 -2.79
C LEU A 41 18.84 -4.11 -2.40
N ALA A 42 17.70 -4.77 -2.63
CA ALA A 42 17.52 -6.19 -2.30
C ALA A 42 18.45 -7.10 -3.10
N LEU A 43 18.66 -6.83 -4.40
CA LEU A 43 19.59 -7.60 -5.25
C LEU A 43 21.05 -7.47 -4.81
N LEU A 44 21.46 -6.31 -4.27
CA LEU A 44 22.81 -6.13 -3.73
C LEU A 44 23.04 -6.93 -2.44
N LEU A 45 21.98 -7.22 -1.67
CA LEU A 45 22.09 -7.75 -0.32
C LEU A 45 21.72 -9.24 -0.18
N ILE A 46 20.92 -9.82 -1.09
CA ILE A 46 20.62 -11.27 -1.13
C ILE A 46 21.91 -12.14 -1.30
N LYS A 47 23.01 -11.54 -1.75
CA LYS A 47 24.29 -12.24 -1.93
C LYS A 47 25.09 -12.45 -0.62
N ALA A 48 24.60 -11.94 0.53
CA ALA A 48 25.43 -11.72 1.73
C ALA A 48 25.21 -12.66 2.94
N GLY A 49 24.11 -13.40 3.03
CA GLY A 49 23.91 -14.39 4.13
C GLY A 49 23.66 -13.79 5.53
N GLU A 50 22.84 -12.73 5.62
CA GLU A 50 22.50 -12.02 6.85
C GLU A 50 21.32 -12.65 7.66
N PRO A 51 21.13 -12.27 8.95
CA PRO A 51 20.24 -12.98 9.91
C PRO A 51 18.75 -13.05 9.52
N THR A 52 17.98 -13.87 10.24
CA THR A 52 16.56 -14.18 9.94
C THR A 52 15.64 -12.94 9.81
N SER A 53 15.90 -11.86 10.57
CA SER A 53 15.20 -10.55 10.47
C SER A 53 15.42 -9.87 9.12
N PHE A 54 16.62 -10.02 8.56
CA PHE A 54 16.99 -9.54 7.24
C PHE A 54 16.16 -10.23 6.15
N GLY A 55 15.95 -11.55 6.28
CA GLY A 55 15.12 -12.35 5.38
C GLY A 55 13.67 -11.84 5.28
N ILE A 56 13.01 -11.57 6.40
CA ILE A 56 11.62 -11.05 6.44
C ILE A 56 11.54 -9.67 5.79
N THR A 57 12.51 -8.81 6.07
CA THR A 57 12.61 -7.47 5.49
C THR A 57 12.69 -7.55 3.96
N VAL A 58 13.56 -8.42 3.43
CA VAL A 58 13.68 -8.66 1.99
C VAL A 58 12.40 -9.25 1.41
N GLU A 59 11.75 -10.20 2.09
CA GLU A 59 10.47 -10.77 1.66
C GLU A 59 9.38 -9.70 1.54
N LEU A 60 9.29 -8.76 2.50
CA LEU A 60 8.34 -7.65 2.45
C LEU A 60 8.65 -6.65 1.33
N LEU A 61 9.94 -6.40 1.03
CA LEU A 61 10.35 -5.58 -0.12
C LEU A 61 10.02 -6.26 -1.46
N MET A 62 10.23 -7.57 -1.55
CA MET A 62 9.86 -8.37 -2.73
C MET A 62 8.35 -8.37 -2.93
N LEU A 63 7.57 -8.58 -1.85
CA LEU A 63 6.12 -8.49 -1.88
C LEU A 63 5.65 -7.11 -2.34
N SER A 64 6.25 -6.04 -1.79
CA SER A 64 5.95 -4.67 -2.20
C SER A 64 6.21 -4.44 -3.68
N SER A 65 7.35 -4.92 -4.18
CA SER A 65 7.75 -4.79 -5.59
C SER A 65 6.81 -5.56 -6.52
N ALA A 66 6.45 -6.79 -6.16
CA ALA A 66 5.48 -7.59 -6.90
C ALA A 66 4.09 -6.94 -6.90
N ALA A 67 3.63 -6.45 -5.75
CA ALA A 67 2.38 -5.72 -5.64
C ALA A 67 2.40 -4.43 -6.47
N ALA A 68 3.53 -3.73 -6.55
CA ALA A 68 3.68 -2.56 -7.38
C ALA A 68 3.53 -2.88 -8.88
N ILE A 69 4.11 -3.99 -9.34
CA ILE A 69 3.91 -4.48 -10.71
C ILE A 69 2.43 -4.77 -10.96
N VAL A 70 1.80 -5.55 -10.08
CA VAL A 70 0.39 -5.92 -10.22
C VAL A 70 -0.50 -4.66 -10.22
N GLY A 71 -0.28 -3.74 -9.29
CA GLY A 71 -0.99 -2.46 -9.25
C GLY A 71 -0.79 -1.64 -10.54
N GLY A 72 0.44 -1.62 -11.06
CA GLY A 72 0.78 -1.00 -12.35
C GLY A 72 0.08 -1.65 -13.55
N LEU A 73 -0.08 -2.97 -13.55
CA LEU A 73 -0.84 -3.68 -14.59
C LEU A 73 -2.32 -3.29 -14.53
N PHE A 74 -2.92 -3.24 -13.33
CA PHE A 74 -4.29 -2.76 -13.15
C PHE A 74 -4.46 -1.33 -13.69
N ILE A 75 -3.54 -0.42 -13.36
CA ILE A 75 -3.55 0.95 -13.90
C ILE A 75 -3.35 0.97 -15.42
N GLY A 76 -2.44 0.16 -15.95
CA GLY A 76 -2.12 0.10 -17.37
C GLY A 76 -3.23 -0.50 -18.23
N THR A 77 -4.08 -1.36 -17.66
CA THR A 77 -5.27 -1.92 -18.32
C THR A 77 -6.43 -0.94 -18.38
N GLN A 78 -6.29 0.28 -17.85
CA GLN A 78 -7.36 1.26 -17.83
C GLN A 78 -7.65 1.83 -19.23
N SER A 79 -8.93 1.87 -19.57
CA SER A 79 -9.48 2.51 -20.76
C SER A 79 -10.70 3.33 -20.35
N THR A 80 -10.73 4.59 -20.79
CA THR A 80 -11.81 5.56 -20.51
C THR A 80 -12.66 5.86 -21.74
N ALA A 81 -12.45 5.14 -22.85
CA ALA A 81 -13.16 5.37 -24.10
C ALA A 81 -14.57 4.75 -24.11
N ALA A 82 -15.45 5.28 -24.97
CA ALA A 82 -16.72 4.64 -25.28
C ALA A 82 -16.45 3.22 -25.82
N GLY A 83 -17.07 2.20 -25.21
CA GLY A 83 -16.81 0.79 -25.52
C GLY A 83 -15.77 0.09 -24.65
N ALA A 84 -15.13 0.79 -23.69
CA ALA A 84 -14.30 0.14 -22.68
C ALA A 84 -15.14 -0.80 -21.80
N ASP A 85 -14.64 -2.01 -21.57
CA ASP A 85 -15.28 -3.01 -20.73
C ASP A 85 -15.22 -2.61 -19.24
N HIS A 86 -16.15 -3.13 -18.43
CA HIS A 86 -16.26 -2.72 -17.02
C HIS A 86 -14.99 -2.98 -16.20
N SER A 87 -14.20 -4.00 -16.55
CA SER A 87 -12.92 -4.29 -15.87
C SER A 87 -11.90 -3.19 -16.12
N SER A 88 -11.86 -2.66 -17.34
CA SER A 88 -10.93 -1.62 -17.73
C SER A 88 -11.26 -0.26 -17.07
N LYS A 89 -12.54 0.03 -16.80
CA LYS A 89 -12.93 1.28 -16.12
C LYS A 89 -12.50 1.36 -14.65
N THR A 90 -12.36 0.23 -13.97
CA THR A 90 -11.97 0.18 -12.55
C THR A 90 -10.48 -0.07 -12.31
N GLY A 91 -9.70 -0.21 -13.39
CA GLY A 91 -8.27 -0.53 -13.34
C GLY A 91 -7.46 0.46 -12.49
N THR A 92 -7.62 1.77 -12.68
CA THR A 92 -6.86 2.77 -11.93
C THR A 92 -7.15 2.75 -10.43
N TRP A 93 -8.40 2.59 -10.01
CA TRP A 93 -8.76 2.56 -8.58
C TRP A 93 -8.34 1.25 -7.92
N SER A 94 -8.53 0.13 -8.64
CA SER A 94 -8.08 -1.18 -8.17
C SER A 94 -6.57 -1.18 -8.01
N GLY A 95 -5.83 -0.70 -9.01
CA GLY A 95 -4.38 -0.58 -8.95
C GLY A 95 -3.90 0.39 -7.87
N ALA A 96 -4.57 1.53 -7.67
CA ALA A 96 -4.30 2.43 -6.55
C ALA A 96 -4.49 1.73 -5.20
N LEU A 97 -5.56 0.94 -5.03
CA LEU A 97 -5.80 0.17 -3.80
C LEU A 97 -4.69 -0.88 -3.56
N VAL A 98 -4.25 -1.60 -4.61
CA VAL A 98 -3.10 -2.52 -4.52
C VAL A 98 -1.84 -1.77 -4.09
N LEU A 99 -1.57 -0.61 -4.68
CA LEU A 99 -0.39 0.19 -4.35
C LEU A 99 -0.44 0.72 -2.93
N GLU A 100 -1.57 1.27 -2.50
CA GLU A 100 -1.77 1.82 -1.17
C GLU A 100 -1.57 0.76 -0.08
N LEU A 101 -2.14 -0.45 -0.23
CA LEU A 101 -2.13 -1.46 0.83
C LEU A 101 -1.06 -2.53 0.67
N LEU A 102 -0.85 -3.08 -0.53
CA LEU A 102 0.07 -4.20 -0.74
C LEU A 102 1.46 -3.77 -1.22
N ALA A 103 1.63 -2.52 -1.62
CA ALA A 103 2.94 -2.00 -2.02
C ALA A 103 3.53 -1.06 -0.95
N VAL A 104 2.83 0.01 -0.59
CA VAL A 104 3.35 1.03 0.33
C VAL A 104 3.53 0.50 1.75
N VAL A 105 2.56 -0.24 2.30
CA VAL A 105 2.64 -0.69 3.69
C VAL A 105 3.79 -1.69 3.91
N PRO A 106 3.95 -2.79 3.14
CA PRO A 106 5.10 -3.67 3.28
C PRO A 106 6.44 -2.94 3.07
N PHE A 107 6.49 -1.98 2.15
CA PHE A 107 7.69 -1.17 1.92
C PHE A 107 8.06 -0.35 3.16
N LEU A 108 7.09 0.37 3.76
CA LEU A 108 7.31 1.14 4.97
C LEU A 108 7.69 0.26 6.18
N CYS A 109 7.20 -0.98 6.24
CA CYS A 109 7.58 -1.93 7.29
C CYS A 109 9.03 -2.41 7.13
N ALA A 110 9.49 -2.59 5.90
CA ALA A 110 10.81 -3.14 5.62
C ALA A 110 11.93 -2.10 5.72
N ILE A 111 11.68 -0.84 5.32
CA ILE A 111 12.70 0.22 5.30
C ILE A 111 13.47 0.37 6.64
N PRO A 112 12.80 0.42 7.81
CA PRO A 112 13.49 0.57 9.08
C PRO A 112 14.48 -0.53 9.43
N ALA A 113 14.02 -1.78 9.36
CA ALA A 113 14.83 -2.94 9.66
C ALA A 113 16.00 -3.01 8.67
N LEU A 114 15.74 -2.70 7.39
CA LEU A 114 16.78 -2.62 6.37
C LEU A 114 17.86 -1.59 6.73
N PHE A 115 17.48 -0.37 7.12
CA PHE A 115 18.47 0.65 7.47
C PHE A 115 19.22 0.33 8.77
N HIS A 116 18.56 -0.25 9.76
CA HIS A 116 19.20 -0.67 11.00
C HIS A 116 20.24 -1.76 10.74
N GLU A 117 19.87 -2.80 9.99
CA GLU A 117 20.76 -3.90 9.63
C GLU A 117 21.89 -3.42 8.69
N LEU A 118 21.61 -2.53 7.73
CA LEU A 118 22.65 -1.92 6.88
C LEU A 118 23.68 -1.11 7.68
N ALA A 119 23.24 -0.35 8.68
CA ALA A 119 24.13 0.43 9.55
C ALA A 119 25.00 -0.47 10.43
N ASN A 120 24.51 -1.65 10.78
CA ASN A 120 25.19 -2.62 11.64
C ASN A 120 25.81 -3.80 10.87
N SER A 121 25.73 -3.78 9.54
CA SER A 121 26.24 -4.84 8.67
C SER A 121 27.76 -4.86 8.70
N HIS A 122 28.33 -5.96 9.19
CA HIS A 122 29.78 -6.23 9.16
C HIS A 122 30.35 -6.28 7.73
N LEU A 123 29.50 -6.37 6.70
CA LEU A 123 29.88 -6.42 5.29
C LEU A 123 30.15 -5.04 4.69
N LEU A 124 29.38 -4.02 5.09
CA LEU A 124 29.58 -2.63 4.70
C LEU A 124 30.58 -1.92 5.62
N HIS A 125 30.61 -2.36 6.87
CA HIS A 125 31.50 -1.86 7.90
C HIS A 125 32.37 -3.01 8.38
N ALA A 126 33.48 -3.29 7.68
CA ALA A 126 34.57 -4.05 8.29
C ALA A 126 34.98 -3.28 9.57
N THR A 127 34.45 -3.72 10.71
CA THR A 127 34.48 -2.98 11.97
C THR A 127 35.93 -2.81 12.40
N ALA A 128 36.40 -1.56 12.45
CA ALA A 128 37.67 -1.25 13.08
C ALA A 128 37.62 -1.69 14.56
N PRO A 129 38.69 -2.29 15.11
CA PRO A 129 38.70 -2.75 16.50
C PRO A 129 38.36 -1.59 17.45
N GLY A 130 37.30 -1.74 18.26
CA GLY A 130 36.88 -0.74 19.24
C GLY A 130 35.66 0.10 18.88
N ALA A 131 34.96 -0.18 17.78
CA ALA A 131 33.66 0.44 17.51
C ALA A 131 32.62 0.01 18.57
N VAL A 132 31.99 0.99 19.21
CA VAL A 132 30.94 0.78 20.23
C VAL A 132 29.60 1.12 19.60
N ASP A 133 28.63 0.23 19.77
CA ASP A 133 27.26 0.42 19.30
C ASP A 133 26.59 1.55 20.10
N VAL A 134 26.21 2.64 19.43
CA VAL A 134 25.64 3.83 20.09
C VAL A 134 24.13 3.79 19.94
N SER A 135 23.39 3.70 21.05
CA SER A 135 21.94 3.84 21.01
C SER A 135 21.55 5.20 20.44
N LEU A 136 20.70 5.18 19.42
CA LEU A 136 20.20 6.35 18.69
C LEU A 136 19.01 7.00 19.42
N GLY A 137 18.59 6.45 20.57
CA GLY A 137 17.54 7.01 21.43
C GLY A 137 16.20 7.14 20.70
N ALA A 138 15.53 8.29 20.85
CA ALA A 138 14.22 8.53 20.24
C ALA A 138 14.24 8.46 18.69
N SER A 139 15.40 8.65 18.04
CA SER A 139 15.52 8.52 16.59
C SER A 139 15.28 7.09 16.10
N GLU A 140 15.34 6.10 16.98
CA GLU A 140 14.99 4.71 16.67
C GLU A 140 13.47 4.51 16.42
N LEU A 141 12.63 5.52 16.71
CA LEU A 141 11.19 5.53 16.42
C LEU A 141 10.84 6.22 15.09
N LEU A 142 11.80 6.90 14.44
CA LEU A 142 11.61 7.52 13.13
C LEU A 142 11.04 6.52 12.09
N PRO A 143 11.56 5.29 12.02
CA PRO A 143 10.89 4.14 11.41
C PRO A 143 9.37 4.02 11.56
N SER A 144 8.90 3.91 12.80
CA SER A 144 7.48 3.76 13.12
C SER A 144 6.70 5.02 12.78
N ALA A 145 7.32 6.21 12.86
CA ALA A 145 6.69 7.47 12.46
C ALA A 145 6.46 7.56 10.94
N ALA A 146 7.18 6.79 10.12
CA ALA A 146 7.01 6.79 8.67
C ALA A 146 5.65 6.24 8.21
N ILE A 147 4.89 5.55 9.08
CA ILE A 147 3.51 5.15 8.79
C ILE A 147 2.50 6.30 8.96
N LEU A 148 2.84 7.34 9.73
CA LEU A 148 1.92 8.43 10.03
C LEU A 148 1.44 9.18 8.78
N PRO A 149 2.31 9.52 7.80
CA PRO A 149 1.84 10.11 6.54
C PRO A 149 0.83 9.23 5.80
N PHE A 150 1.04 7.90 5.78
CA PHE A 150 0.12 6.95 5.16
C PHE A 150 -1.22 6.91 5.91
N LEU A 151 -1.18 6.85 7.24
CA LEU A 151 -2.39 6.85 8.08
C LEU A 151 -3.17 8.16 7.95
N LEU A 152 -2.48 9.31 7.95
CA LEU A 152 -3.10 10.61 7.71
C LEU A 152 -3.75 10.69 6.32
N TYR A 153 -3.05 10.21 5.29
CA TYR A 153 -3.59 10.14 3.93
C TYR A 153 -4.89 9.32 3.85
N GLN A 154 -4.91 8.13 4.48
CA GLN A 154 -6.08 7.27 4.49
C GLN A 154 -7.23 7.85 5.33
N LEU A 155 -6.95 8.37 6.53
CA LEU A 155 -7.97 8.90 7.45
C LEU A 155 -8.53 10.26 7.01
N ALA A 156 -7.76 11.06 6.29
CA ALA A 156 -8.25 12.29 5.66
C ALA A 156 -9.16 12.01 4.45
N GLY A 157 -9.40 10.74 4.11
CA GLY A 157 -10.33 10.32 3.07
C GLY A 157 -9.75 10.38 1.66
N PHE A 158 -8.43 10.55 1.53
CA PHE A 158 -7.77 10.53 0.22
C PHE A 158 -7.51 9.12 -0.29
N GLY A 159 -7.49 8.12 0.59
CA GLY A 159 -7.26 6.73 0.22
C GLY A 159 -8.48 6.03 -0.38
N THR A 160 -8.21 5.00 -1.18
CA THR A 160 -9.23 4.29 -1.95
C THR A 160 -10.17 3.47 -1.05
N VAL A 161 -9.69 3.03 0.13
CA VAL A 161 -10.47 2.25 1.11
C VAL A 161 -11.70 3.02 1.61
N GLN A 162 -11.64 4.35 1.70
CA GLN A 162 -12.74 5.20 2.15
C GLN A 162 -14.00 5.08 1.27
N PHE A 163 -13.85 4.70 0.00
CA PHE A 163 -14.96 4.49 -0.94
C PHE A 163 -15.50 3.06 -0.93
N VAL A 164 -14.74 2.13 -0.34
CA VAL A 164 -15.02 0.69 -0.34
C VAL A 164 -15.80 0.28 0.91
N VAL A 165 -15.46 0.86 2.07
CA VAL A 165 -16.06 0.52 3.36
C VAL A 165 -16.61 1.76 4.08
N PRO A 166 -17.55 1.59 5.04
CA PRO A 166 -17.99 2.68 5.90
C PRO A 166 -16.83 3.32 6.67
N LYS A 167 -16.95 4.62 6.98
CA LYS A 167 -15.91 5.40 7.68
C LYS A 167 -15.40 4.74 8.99
N PRO A 168 -16.26 4.19 9.89
CA PRO A 168 -15.77 3.51 11.09
C PRO A 168 -14.91 2.28 10.78
N VAL A 169 -15.24 1.54 9.73
CA VAL A 169 -14.48 0.37 9.29
C VAL A 169 -13.15 0.79 8.68
N ASN A 170 -13.13 1.86 7.88
CA ASN A 170 -11.88 2.44 7.37
C ASN A 170 -10.95 2.85 8.51
N TRP A 171 -11.49 3.48 9.57
CA TRP A 171 -10.75 3.82 10.77
C TRP A 171 -10.18 2.58 11.47
N ALA A 172 -11.01 1.56 11.68
CA ALA A 172 -10.59 0.32 12.32
C ALA A 172 -9.47 -0.38 11.54
N ILE A 173 -9.55 -0.43 10.20
CA ILE A 173 -8.50 -1.00 9.34
C ILE A 173 -7.19 -0.24 9.50
N ASN A 174 -7.21 1.09 9.39
CA ASN A 174 -5.98 1.90 9.45
C ASN A 174 -5.34 1.89 10.84
N ILE A 175 -6.14 1.97 11.90
CA ILE A 175 -5.65 1.83 13.29
C ILE A 175 -5.07 0.44 13.48
N GLY A 176 -5.74 -0.61 13.01
CA GLY A 176 -5.25 -1.99 13.07
C GLY A 176 -3.90 -2.17 12.37
N ILE A 177 -3.75 -1.60 11.17
CA ILE A 177 -2.46 -1.58 10.44
C ILE A 177 -1.39 -0.89 11.29
N ALA A 178 -1.64 0.30 11.81
CA ALA A 178 -0.67 1.02 12.61
C ALA A 178 -0.28 0.27 13.89
N CYS A 179 -1.24 -0.35 14.57
CA CYS A 179 -1.00 -1.18 15.74
C CYS A 179 -0.13 -2.40 15.42
N LEU A 180 -0.44 -3.12 14.33
CA LEU A 180 0.34 -4.30 13.91
C LEU A 180 1.77 -3.94 13.53
N ILE A 181 1.97 -2.81 12.84
CA ILE A 181 3.31 -2.32 12.47
C ILE A 181 4.10 -1.93 13.70
N THR A 182 3.49 -1.18 14.62
CA THR A 182 4.14 -0.74 15.86
C THR A 182 4.50 -1.96 16.72
N ALA A 183 3.58 -2.91 16.90
CA ALA A 183 3.80 -4.13 17.65
C ALA A 183 4.89 -5.02 17.02
N SER A 184 4.89 -5.16 15.68
CA SER A 184 5.93 -5.89 14.97
C SER A 184 7.31 -5.25 15.15
N ASN A 185 7.39 -3.92 15.09
CA ASN A 185 8.64 -3.18 15.26
C ASN A 185 9.16 -3.28 16.71
N THR A 186 8.28 -3.10 17.71
CA THR A 186 8.63 -3.31 19.11
C THR A 186 9.12 -4.74 19.37
N ALA A 187 8.42 -5.75 18.84
CA ALA A 187 8.83 -7.14 18.98
C ALA A 187 10.19 -7.43 18.35
N ASN A 188 10.49 -6.85 17.18
CA ASN A 188 11.81 -6.95 16.56
C ASN A 188 12.91 -6.38 17.47
N ARG A 189 12.66 -5.18 18.04
CA ARG A 189 13.61 -4.50 18.93
C ARG A 189 13.88 -5.26 20.24
N GLU A 190 12.89 -5.97 20.75
CA GLU A 190 13.02 -6.81 21.94
C GLU A 190 13.63 -8.19 21.63
N GLY A 191 14.01 -8.47 20.38
CA GLY A 191 14.50 -9.77 19.94
C GLY A 191 13.41 -10.86 19.95
N ALA A 192 12.15 -10.47 20.08
CA ALA A 192 10.99 -11.35 20.14
C ALA A 192 10.49 -11.74 18.73
N TYR A 193 11.37 -12.36 17.94
CA TYR A 193 11.15 -12.68 16.51
C TYR A 193 9.90 -13.52 16.24
N PHE A 194 9.49 -14.38 17.18
CA PHE A 194 8.24 -15.14 17.05
C PHE A 194 7.02 -14.21 16.95
N TRP A 195 6.97 -13.17 17.79
CA TRP A 195 5.86 -12.21 17.83
C TRP A 195 5.90 -11.25 16.66
N GLU A 196 7.09 -10.76 16.29
CA GLU A 196 7.31 -9.99 15.08
C GLU A 196 6.72 -10.72 13.86
N ARG A 197 7.11 -11.97 13.63
CA ARG A 197 6.62 -12.77 12.49
C ARG A 197 5.11 -12.96 12.51
N ARG A 198 4.52 -13.14 13.71
CA ARG A 198 3.06 -13.24 13.86
C ARG A 198 2.36 -11.94 13.48
N PHE A 199 2.82 -10.79 13.98
CA PHE A 199 2.21 -9.50 13.67
C PHE A 199 2.37 -9.12 12.20
N ALA A 200 3.56 -9.30 11.62
CA ALA A 200 3.81 -9.08 10.20
C ALA A 200 2.95 -10.02 9.32
N GLY A 201 2.84 -11.30 9.68
CA GLY A 201 2.00 -12.26 8.97
C GLY A 201 0.51 -11.90 9.01
N ILE A 202 -0.01 -11.52 10.18
CA ILE A 202 -1.40 -11.05 10.33
C ILE A 202 -1.63 -9.80 9.48
N LEU A 203 -0.69 -8.86 9.48
CA LEU A 203 -0.76 -7.64 8.69
C LEU A 203 -0.87 -7.96 7.19
N VAL A 204 0.02 -8.80 6.66
CA VAL A 204 0.00 -9.21 5.24
C VAL A 204 -1.34 -9.84 4.86
N VAL A 205 -1.83 -10.80 5.67
CA VAL A 205 -3.10 -11.47 5.41
C VAL A 205 -4.27 -10.48 5.42
N ALA A 206 -4.32 -9.59 6.41
CA ALA A 206 -5.37 -8.57 6.52
C ALA A 206 -5.38 -7.62 5.32
N MET A 207 -4.21 -7.20 4.83
CA MET A 207 -4.09 -6.34 3.66
C MET A 207 -4.54 -7.06 2.37
N VAL A 208 -4.14 -8.32 2.19
CA VAL A 208 -4.58 -9.14 1.04
C VAL A 208 -6.09 -9.26 1.02
N ILE A 209 -6.71 -9.60 2.15
CA ILE A 209 -8.18 -9.70 2.26
C ILE A 209 -8.85 -8.36 1.94
N THR A 210 -8.33 -7.26 2.49
CA THR A 210 -8.88 -5.91 2.27
C THR A 210 -8.81 -5.50 0.81
N VAL A 211 -7.68 -5.77 0.14
CA VAL A 211 -7.51 -5.50 -1.30
C VAL A 211 -8.46 -6.33 -2.14
N ILE A 212 -8.54 -7.65 -1.91
CA ILE A 212 -9.44 -8.53 -2.67
C ILE A 212 -10.89 -8.06 -2.52
N TYR A 213 -11.33 -7.81 -1.29
CA TYR A 213 -12.67 -7.28 -1.02
C TYR A 213 -12.89 -5.95 -1.75
N GLY A 214 -11.93 -5.03 -1.67
CA GLY A 214 -12.06 -3.71 -2.28
C GLY A 214 -12.10 -3.73 -3.80
N VAL A 215 -11.29 -4.56 -4.46
CA VAL A 215 -11.34 -4.73 -5.92
C VAL A 215 -12.73 -5.24 -6.36
N LEU A 216 -13.27 -6.25 -5.67
CA LEU A 216 -14.60 -6.78 -5.96
C LEU A 216 -15.69 -5.72 -5.73
N ARG A 217 -15.58 -4.95 -4.64
CA ARG A 217 -16.55 -3.90 -4.31
C ARG A 217 -16.51 -2.75 -5.32
N LEU A 218 -15.32 -2.29 -5.72
CA LEU A 218 -15.17 -1.26 -6.75
C LEU A 218 -15.80 -1.69 -8.08
N ARG A 219 -15.63 -2.96 -8.46
CA ARG A 219 -16.27 -3.53 -9.66
C ARG A 219 -17.81 -3.52 -9.54
N GLN A 220 -18.35 -3.92 -8.40
CA GLN A 220 -19.80 -3.88 -8.15
C GLN A 220 -20.33 -2.44 -8.23
N MET A 221 -19.66 -1.50 -7.58
CA MET A 221 -20.05 -0.08 -7.59
C MET A 221 -20.06 0.49 -9.01
N GLN A 222 -19.04 0.20 -9.81
CA GLN A 222 -19.00 0.63 -11.22
C GLN A 222 -20.16 0.04 -12.02
N THR A 223 -20.50 -1.24 -11.78
CA THR A 223 -21.59 -1.92 -12.49
C THR A 223 -22.94 -1.28 -12.16
N THR A 224 -23.22 -1.04 -10.87
CA THR A 224 -24.44 -0.36 -10.44
C THR A 224 -24.51 1.07 -10.99
N TYR A 225 -23.37 1.78 -11.01
CA TYR A 225 -23.29 3.13 -11.55
C TYR A 225 -23.61 3.18 -13.04
N ASP A 226 -22.96 2.33 -13.84
CA ASP A 226 -23.18 2.27 -15.29
C ASP A 226 -24.62 1.87 -15.65
N ALA A 227 -25.25 0.98 -14.85
CA ALA A 227 -26.60 0.49 -15.11
C ALA A 227 -27.71 1.55 -14.90
N HIS A 228 -27.49 2.51 -14.00
CA HIS A 228 -28.48 3.53 -13.64
C HIS A 228 -28.01 4.94 -14.01
N TYR A 229 -26.95 5.05 -14.81
CA TYR A 229 -26.38 6.34 -15.21
C TYR A 229 -27.38 7.11 -16.08
N PRO A 230 -27.79 8.33 -15.68
CA PRO A 230 -28.72 9.11 -16.47
C PRO A 230 -28.10 9.53 -17.81
N PRO A 231 -28.83 9.44 -18.93
CA PRO A 231 -28.34 9.92 -20.21
C PRO A 231 -28.01 11.42 -20.10
N LYS A 232 -26.92 11.85 -20.74
CA LYS A 232 -26.60 13.29 -20.82
C LYS A 232 -27.83 14.01 -21.39
N SER A 233 -28.34 15.01 -20.68
CA SER A 233 -29.27 15.95 -21.28
C SER A 233 -28.59 16.57 -22.49
N SER A 234 -29.20 16.42 -23.65
CA SER A 234 -28.85 17.16 -24.85
C SER A 234 -29.36 18.58 -24.68
N GLU A 235 -28.55 19.44 -24.07
CA GLU A 235 -28.63 20.89 -24.21
C GLU A 235 -27.41 21.37 -24.99
#